data_AF-A0A929CBQ3-F1
#
_entry.id   AF-A0A929CBQ3-F1
#
_cell.length_a   1.000
_cell.length_b   1.000
_cell.length_c   1.000
_cell.angle_alpha   90.00
_cell.angle_beta   90.00
_cell.angle_gamma   90.00
#
_symmetry.space_group_name_H-M   'P 1'
#
loop_
_entity.id
_entity.type
_entity.pdbx_description
1 polymer ?
#
loop_
_entity_poly.entity_id
_entity_poly.type
_entity_poly.pdbx_seq_one_letter_code
_entity_poly.pdbx_strand_id
1 'polypeptide(L)'
;FDHDNFSYIVAGIASLYFPGIIRHQGLNIYAGYQYRISGYYKFSDIVSYPRGISGRQDQELVSFRGTYAFPIAYPDWSIGPVLYMKRIRANLFYDYAVGLNTTGKNYYNSTGVDVLTEVHVLRFIAPLDIGVRCVYLPDEGSLRWSFLFGIGFSSFYVNKGPAGESVAF
;
A
#
# COMPACT_ATOMS: atom_id res chain seq x y z
N PHE A 1 14.14 -13.51 39.43
CA PHE A 1 14.28 -14.42 38.27
C PHE A 1 13.63 -13.72 37.09
N ASP A 2 14.43 -12.95 36.36
CA ASP A 2 13.99 -12.21 35.18
C ASP A 2 14.05 -13.20 34.01
N HIS A 3 12.89 -13.65 33.53
CA HIS A 3 12.83 -14.41 32.28
C HIS A 3 12.91 -13.39 31.15
N ASP A 4 14.08 -13.29 30.52
CA ASP A 4 14.32 -12.53 29.31
C ASP A 4 13.35 -12.98 28.20
N ASN A 5 12.18 -12.36 28.15
CA ASN A 5 11.18 -12.61 27.12
C ASN A 5 11.59 -11.84 25.86
N PHE A 6 12.51 -12.42 25.09
CA PHE A 6 12.91 -11.91 23.79
C PHE A 6 11.74 -11.98 22.81
N SER A 7 11.45 -10.86 22.16
CA SER A 7 10.52 -10.81 21.04
C SER A 7 11.20 -11.28 19.76
N TYR A 8 10.48 -11.96 18.88
CA TYR A 8 10.96 -12.27 17.53
C TYR A 8 9.85 -12.19 16.50
N ILE A 9 10.24 -11.87 15.27
CA ILE A 9 9.35 -11.74 14.12
C ILE A 9 9.98 -12.41 12.91
N VAL A 10 9.23 -13.24 12.20
CA VAL A 10 9.62 -13.86 10.95
C VAL A 10 8.56 -13.52 9.92
N ALA A 11 8.98 -13.07 8.74
CA ALA A 11 8.08 -12.69 7.67
C ALA A 11 8.61 -13.14 6.32
N GLY A 12 7.68 -13.50 5.42
CA GLY A 12 7.93 -13.79 4.02
C GLY A 12 6.96 -12.98 3.15
N ILE A 13 7.47 -12.33 2.12
CA ILE A 13 6.69 -11.50 1.20
C ILE A 13 7.01 -11.92 -0.23
N ALA A 14 5.97 -12.07 -1.04
CA ALA A 14 6.05 -12.30 -2.47
C ALA A 14 5.22 -11.24 -3.21
N SER A 15 5.80 -10.67 -4.26
CA SER A 15 5.10 -9.72 -5.15
C SER A 15 5.30 -10.15 -6.59
N LEU A 16 4.19 -10.34 -7.30
CA LEU A 16 4.15 -10.77 -8.69
C LEU A 16 3.54 -9.66 -9.53
N TYR A 17 4.19 -9.36 -10.65
CA TYR A 17 3.77 -8.31 -11.58
C TYR A 17 3.46 -8.95 -12.92
N PHE A 18 2.22 -8.72 -13.38
CA PHE A 18 1.76 -9.22 -14.66
C PHE A 18 1.41 -8.05 -15.57
N PRO A 19 1.75 -8.12 -16.86
CA PRO A 19 1.20 -7.19 -17.83
C PRO A 19 -0.33 -7.32 -17.86
N GLY A 20 -1.03 -6.19 -17.96
CA GLY A 20 -2.49 -6.17 -18.07
C GLY A 20 -2.98 -6.66 -19.43
N ILE A 21 -4.30 -6.73 -19.58
CA ILE A 21 -4.94 -7.22 -20.81
C ILE A 21 -4.75 -6.22 -21.96
N ILE A 22 -4.75 -4.92 -21.67
CA ILE A 22 -4.58 -3.82 -22.64
C ILE A 22 -3.21 -3.15 -22.43
N ARG A 23 -2.67 -2.55 -23.49
CA ARG A 23 -1.45 -1.73 -23.40
C ARG A 23 -1.56 -0.71 -22.27
N HIS A 24 -0.48 -0.57 -21.51
CA HIS A 24 -0.33 0.34 -20.37
C HIS A 24 -1.13 -0.01 -19.10
N GLN A 25 -1.75 -1.19 -19.03
CA GLN A 25 -2.35 -1.73 -17.81
C GLN A 25 -1.40 -2.74 -17.13
N GLY A 26 -1.53 -2.91 -15.83
CA GLY A 26 -0.71 -3.84 -15.06
C GLY A 26 -1.45 -4.40 -13.84
N LEU A 27 -1.20 -5.67 -13.54
CA LEU A 27 -1.72 -6.32 -12.34
C LEU A 27 -0.57 -6.61 -11.39
N ASN A 28 -0.68 -6.15 -10.16
CA ASN A 28 0.19 -6.52 -9.06
C ASN A 28 -0.57 -7.45 -8.10
N ILE A 29 0.05 -8.57 -7.77
CA ILE A 29 -0.43 -9.49 -6.73
C ILE A 29 0.63 -9.54 -5.65
N TYR A 30 0.23 -9.27 -4.42
CA TYR A 30 1.07 -9.34 -3.24
C TYR A 30 0.54 -10.42 -2.30
N ALA A 31 1.44 -11.24 -1.76
CA ALA A 31 1.16 -12.19 -0.71
C ALA A 31 2.23 -12.04 0.39
N GLY A 32 1.80 -12.00 1.64
CA GLY A 32 2.69 -11.89 2.79
C GLY A 32 2.24 -12.80 3.92
N TYR A 33 3.19 -13.44 4.57
CA TYR A 33 2.98 -14.17 5.81
C TYR A 33 3.93 -13.64 6.88
N GLN A 34 3.42 -13.40 8.08
CA GLN A 34 4.20 -12.98 9.22
C GLN A 34 3.80 -13.78 10.44
N TYR A 35 4.79 -14.20 11.21
CA TYR A 35 4.64 -14.80 12.52
C TYR A 35 5.45 -13.99 13.54
N ARG A 36 4.84 -13.68 14.68
CA ARG A 36 5.43 -12.87 15.75
C ARG A 36 5.13 -13.47 17.11
N ILE A 37 6.18 -13.58 17.92
CA ILE A 37 6.05 -13.76 19.36
C ILE A 37 6.45 -12.46 20.04
N SER A 38 5.48 -11.88 20.75
CA SER A 38 5.64 -10.64 21.49
C SER A 38 6.06 -10.93 22.93
N GLY A 39 7.30 -10.61 23.26
CA GLY A 39 7.78 -10.43 24.63
C GLY A 39 7.58 -8.99 25.11
N TYR A 40 8.53 -8.43 25.84
CA TYR A 40 8.41 -7.06 26.40
C TYR A 40 8.44 -5.96 25.33
N TYR A 41 9.14 -6.18 24.22
CA TYR A 41 9.29 -5.23 23.13
C TYR A 41 8.34 -5.55 21.97
N LYS A 42 7.60 -4.54 21.50
CA LYS A 42 6.69 -4.68 20.35
C LYS A 42 7.39 -4.21 19.07
N PHE A 43 7.67 -5.14 18.17
CA PHE A 43 8.15 -4.81 16.82
C PHE A 43 6.99 -4.34 15.93
N SER A 44 7.32 -3.44 15.01
CA SER A 44 6.41 -3.07 13.92
C SER A 44 6.24 -4.22 12.94
N ASP A 45 5.08 -4.27 12.31
CA ASP A 45 4.77 -5.30 11.30
C ASP A 45 5.62 -5.13 10.05
N ILE A 46 6.18 -6.23 9.57
CA ILE A 46 6.89 -6.34 8.30
C ILE A 46 5.88 -6.55 7.18
N VAL A 47 4.94 -7.48 7.36
CA VAL A 47 3.81 -7.66 6.44
C VAL A 47 2.78 -6.58 6.72
N SER A 48 2.50 -5.78 5.70
CA SER A 48 1.53 -4.70 5.85
C SER A 48 0.09 -5.25 6.01
N TYR A 49 -0.73 -4.56 6.80
CA TYR A 49 -2.18 -4.78 6.88
C TYR A 49 -2.92 -4.21 5.66
N PRO A 50 -4.14 -4.71 5.33
CA PRO A 50 -4.98 -4.14 4.28
C PRO A 50 -5.10 -2.62 4.39
N ARG A 51 -5.11 -1.92 3.25
CA ARG A 51 -5.09 -0.45 3.22
C ARG A 51 -6.24 0.12 4.06
N GLY A 52 -5.97 1.23 4.75
CA GLY A 52 -6.95 1.89 5.61
C GLY A 52 -7.10 1.26 7.00
N ILE A 53 -6.52 0.08 7.26
CA ILE A 53 -6.50 -0.55 8.59
C ILE A 53 -5.16 -0.23 9.27
N SER A 54 -5.22 0.25 10.51
CA SER A 54 -4.05 0.64 11.30
C SER A 54 -4.23 0.24 12.77
N GLY A 55 -3.12 0.11 13.51
CA GLY A 55 -3.15 -0.14 14.95
C GLY A 55 -3.59 -1.56 15.34
N ARG A 56 -3.56 -2.51 14.40
CA ARG A 56 -3.78 -3.94 14.67
C ARG A 56 -2.44 -4.62 14.86
N GLN A 57 -2.40 -5.61 15.75
CA GLN A 57 -1.22 -6.39 16.07
C GLN A 57 -1.65 -7.83 16.30
N ASP A 58 -1.57 -8.65 15.26
CA ASP A 58 -1.86 -10.08 15.35
C ASP A 58 -0.56 -10.87 15.51
N GLN A 59 -0.62 -12.00 16.21
CA GLN A 59 0.53 -12.89 16.38
C GLN A 59 0.94 -13.51 15.03
N GLU A 60 -0.04 -13.97 14.25
CA GLU A 60 0.20 -14.33 12.85
C GLU A 60 -0.64 -13.47 11.93
N LEU A 61 -0.09 -13.12 10.78
CA LEU A 61 -0.76 -12.33 9.76
C LEU A 61 -0.51 -12.93 8.39
N VAL A 62 -1.58 -13.32 7.70
CA VAL A 62 -1.54 -13.71 6.28
C VAL A 62 -2.23 -12.60 5.51
N SER A 63 -1.56 -11.95 4.57
CA SER A 63 -2.12 -10.86 3.75
C SER A 63 -2.00 -11.17 2.26
N PHE A 64 -3.08 -10.93 1.53
CA PHE A 64 -3.19 -11.00 0.09
C PHE A 64 -3.70 -9.68 -0.46
N ARG A 65 -3.14 -9.23 -1.58
CA ARG A 65 -3.58 -8.00 -2.24
C ARG A 65 -3.55 -8.17 -3.74
N GLY A 66 -4.59 -7.69 -4.39
CA GLY A 66 -4.63 -7.49 -5.83
C GLY A 66 -4.74 -6.00 -6.10
N THR A 67 -3.87 -5.47 -6.95
CA THR A 67 -3.95 -4.09 -7.44
C THR A 67 -3.90 -4.08 -8.96
N TYR A 68 -4.94 -3.54 -9.59
CA TYR A 68 -5.05 -3.37 -11.03
C TYR A 68 -4.86 -1.91 -11.41
N ALA A 69 -3.75 -1.62 -12.08
CA ALA A 69 -3.37 -0.29 -12.53
C ALA A 69 -3.78 -0.07 -13.99
N PHE A 70 -4.44 1.06 -14.29
CA PHE A 70 -4.79 1.44 -15.65
C PHE A 70 -4.74 2.97 -15.86
N PRO A 71 -4.39 3.43 -17.07
CA PRO A 71 -4.47 4.84 -17.40
C PRO A 71 -5.93 5.25 -17.61
N ILE A 72 -6.35 6.36 -17.01
CA ILE A 72 -7.67 6.94 -17.26
C ILE A 72 -7.60 7.87 -18.46
N ALA A 73 -6.66 8.81 -18.42
CA ALA A 73 -6.54 9.86 -19.41
C ALA A 73 -5.11 10.39 -19.48
N TYR A 74 -4.78 10.99 -20.63
CA TYR A 74 -3.56 11.74 -20.86
C TYR A 74 -3.94 13.19 -21.15
N PRO A 75 -4.40 13.94 -20.12
CA PRO A 75 -4.62 15.36 -20.28
C PRO A 75 -3.25 16.00 -20.43
N ASP A 76 -2.82 16.25 -21.66
CA ASP A 76 -1.56 16.95 -21.96
C ASP A 76 -1.74 18.45 -21.64
N TRP A 77 -1.98 18.74 -20.36
CA TRP A 77 -2.31 20.08 -19.89
C TRP A 77 -1.06 20.75 -19.35
N SER A 78 -0.64 21.79 -20.06
CA SER A 78 0.43 22.70 -19.63
C SER A 78 -0.17 24.03 -19.18
N ILE A 79 0.14 24.45 -17.95
CA ILE A 79 -0.07 25.84 -17.50
C ILE A 79 1.27 26.56 -17.68
N GLY A 80 1.49 27.03 -18.92
CA GLY A 80 2.73 27.70 -19.32
C GLY A 80 3.98 26.83 -19.09
N PRO A 81 5.16 27.43 -18.81
CA PRO A 81 6.39 26.69 -18.55
C PRO A 81 6.48 26.12 -17.11
N VAL A 82 5.47 26.34 -16.27
CA VAL A 82 5.55 26.13 -14.82
C VAL A 82 5.01 24.77 -14.40
N LEU A 83 3.89 24.34 -14.96
CA LEU A 83 3.20 23.12 -14.54
C LEU A 83 2.77 22.31 -15.75
N TYR A 84 3.20 21.05 -15.80
CA TYR A 84 2.79 20.10 -16.83
C TYR A 84 2.15 18.88 -16.19
N MET A 85 0.88 18.65 -16.49
CA MET A 85 0.18 17.43 -16.15
C MET A 85 0.30 16.48 -17.35
N LYS A 86 0.79 15.25 -17.13
CA LYS A 86 1.02 14.30 -18.24
C LYS A 86 0.02 13.16 -18.29
N ARG A 87 -0.35 12.63 -17.12
CA ARG A 87 -1.08 11.36 -17.06
C ARG A 87 -1.91 11.26 -15.81
N ILE A 88 -3.15 10.80 -15.98
CA ILE A 88 -4.03 10.37 -14.89
C ILE A 88 -4.10 8.84 -14.92
N ARG A 89 -3.81 8.22 -13.78
CA ARG A 89 -3.84 6.77 -13.56
C ARG A 89 -4.84 6.44 -12.47
N ALA A 90 -5.54 5.33 -12.61
CA ALA A 90 -6.30 4.73 -11.53
C ALA A 90 -5.73 3.36 -11.17
N ASN A 91 -5.77 3.03 -9.88
CA ASN A 91 -5.53 1.69 -9.39
C ASN A 91 -6.75 1.23 -8.61
N LEU A 92 -7.37 0.15 -9.06
CA LEU A 92 -8.37 -0.57 -8.28
C LEU A 92 -7.66 -1.60 -7.43
N PHE A 93 -7.94 -1.65 -6.14
CA PHE A 93 -7.31 -2.62 -5.25
C PHE A 93 -8.33 -3.35 -4.39
N TYR A 94 -7.99 -4.59 -4.08
CA TYR A 94 -8.69 -5.44 -3.13
C TYR A 94 -7.64 -6.11 -2.25
N ASP A 95 -7.69 -5.82 -0.96
CA ASP A 95 -6.77 -6.33 0.04
C ASP A 95 -7.55 -7.16 1.06
N TYR A 96 -7.06 -8.36 1.32
CA TYR A 96 -7.61 -9.28 2.29
C TYR A 96 -6.49 -9.75 3.22
N ALA A 97 -6.76 -9.81 4.52
CA ALA A 97 -5.84 -10.39 5.47
C ALA A 97 -6.56 -11.14 6.57
N VAL A 98 -5.84 -12.09 7.14
CA VAL A 98 -6.26 -12.92 8.25
C VAL A 98 -5.23 -12.76 9.35
N GLY A 99 -5.68 -12.22 10.48
CA GLY A 99 -4.92 -12.18 11.72
C GLY A 99 -5.27 -13.36 12.60
N LEU A 100 -4.27 -14.03 13.16
CA LEU A 100 -4.44 -15.09 14.15
C LEU A 100 -3.81 -14.64 15.47
N ASN A 101 -4.56 -14.79 16.55
CA ASN A 101 -4.13 -14.55 17.92
C ASN A 101 -4.48 -15.74 18.79
N THR A 102 -3.91 -15.78 19.99
CA THR A 102 -4.22 -16.77 21.03
C THR A 102 -5.72 -16.81 21.36
N THR A 103 -6.42 -15.68 21.20
CA THR A 103 -7.86 -15.53 21.50
C THR A 103 -8.78 -15.79 20.31
N GLY A 104 -8.26 -15.93 19.08
CA GLY A 104 -9.08 -16.20 17.91
C GLY A 104 -8.53 -15.64 16.59
N LYS A 105 -9.40 -15.65 15.58
CA LYS A 105 -9.08 -15.26 14.21
C LYS A 105 -9.82 -13.97 13.84
N ASN A 106 -9.08 -12.99 13.36
CA ASN A 106 -9.59 -11.73 12.85
C ASN A 106 -9.52 -11.73 11.32
N TYR A 107 -10.57 -11.24 10.68
CA TYR A 107 -10.61 -11.03 9.25
C TYR A 107 -10.53 -9.53 8.98
N TYR A 108 -9.74 -9.18 7.96
CA TYR A 108 -9.53 -7.81 7.56
C TYR A 108 -9.72 -7.72 6.05
N ASN A 109 -10.67 -6.91 5.62
CA ASN A 109 -10.93 -6.68 4.22
C ASN A 109 -10.94 -5.19 3.92
N SER A 110 -10.35 -4.80 2.80
CA SER A 110 -10.45 -3.43 2.29
C SER A 110 -10.44 -3.43 0.77
N THR A 111 -11.21 -2.54 0.19
CA THR A 111 -11.28 -2.36 -1.26
C THR A 111 -11.33 -0.88 -1.58
N GLY A 112 -10.91 -0.49 -2.77
CA GLY A 112 -10.96 0.92 -3.11
C GLY A 112 -10.27 1.28 -4.40
N VAL A 113 -10.08 2.58 -4.55
CA VAL A 113 -9.50 3.18 -5.74
C VAL A 113 -8.46 4.24 -5.36
N ASP A 114 -7.32 4.17 -6.03
CA ASP A 114 -6.32 5.23 -6.04
C ASP A 114 -6.42 5.97 -7.37
N VAL A 115 -6.49 7.29 -7.34
CA VAL A 115 -6.37 8.12 -8.55
C VAL A 115 -5.12 8.97 -8.40
N LEU A 116 -4.19 8.86 -9.36
CA LEU A 116 -2.99 9.67 -9.40
C LEU A 116 -2.91 10.51 -10.65
N THR A 117 -2.15 11.58 -10.51
CA THR A 117 -1.71 12.44 -11.59
C THR A 117 -0.21 12.64 -11.50
N GLU A 118 0.46 12.46 -12.63
CA GLU A 118 1.88 12.77 -12.79
C GLU A 118 2.03 14.23 -13.25
N VAL A 119 2.75 15.02 -12.45
CA VAL A 119 2.94 16.45 -12.60
C VAL A 119 4.43 16.79 -12.67
N HIS A 120 4.85 17.62 -13.63
CA HIS A 120 6.19 18.18 -13.67
C HIS A 120 6.13 19.66 -13.35
N VAL A 121 6.93 20.09 -12.37
CA VAL A 121 7.00 21.49 -11.93
C VAL A 121 8.32 22.09 -12.43
N LEU A 122 8.29 23.23 -13.11
CA LEU A 122 9.46 24.10 -13.38
C LEU A 122 10.73 23.40 -13.92
N ARG A 123 10.62 22.58 -14.98
CA ARG A 123 11.76 21.79 -15.52
C ARG A 123 12.47 20.92 -14.47
N PHE A 124 11.85 20.67 -13.32
CA PHE A 124 12.41 19.78 -12.31
C PHE A 124 12.54 18.37 -12.90
N ILE A 125 13.69 17.75 -12.68
CA ILE A 125 14.09 16.52 -13.34
C ILE A 125 13.27 15.31 -12.88
N ALA A 126 12.69 15.34 -11.68
CA ALA A 126 11.88 14.26 -11.16
C ALA A 126 10.38 14.59 -11.26
N PRO A 127 9.58 13.75 -11.94
CA PRO A 127 8.13 13.90 -11.93
C PRO A 127 7.59 13.79 -10.51
N LEU A 128 6.54 14.54 -10.20
CA LEU A 128 5.81 14.47 -8.95
C LEU A 128 4.50 13.72 -9.17
N ASP A 129 4.28 12.66 -8.39
CA ASP A 129 3.02 11.93 -8.35
C ASP A 129 2.16 12.48 -7.21
N ILE A 130 0.98 12.98 -7.54
CA ILE A 130 -0.02 13.43 -6.55
C ILE A 130 -1.30 12.63 -6.79
N GLY A 131 -1.99 12.24 -5.73
CA GLY A 131 -3.21 11.48 -5.87
C GLY A 131 -4.12 11.51 -4.66
N VAL A 132 -5.27 10.88 -4.83
CA VAL A 132 -6.26 10.64 -3.78
C VAL A 132 -6.56 9.15 -3.74
N ARG A 133 -6.59 8.59 -2.54
CA ARG A 133 -7.00 7.23 -2.24
C ARG A 133 -8.34 7.26 -1.53
N CYS A 134 -9.27 6.46 -2.04
CA CYS A 134 -10.54 6.17 -1.40
C CYS A 134 -10.53 4.68 -1.02
N VAL A 135 -10.66 4.39 0.28
CA VAL A 135 -10.70 3.03 0.83
C VAL A 135 -12.08 2.81 1.43
N TYR A 136 -12.73 1.74 1.04
CA TYR A 136 -13.91 1.20 1.70
C TYR A 136 -13.49 0.00 2.56
N LEU A 137 -13.90 -0.01 3.82
CA LEU A 137 -13.69 -1.10 4.76
C LEU A 137 -15.04 -1.82 4.96
N PRO A 138 -15.28 -2.95 4.28
CA PRO A 138 -16.57 -3.65 4.35
C PRO A 138 -16.94 -4.08 5.76
N ASP A 139 -15.93 -4.44 6.58
CA ASP A 139 -16.12 -4.93 7.94
C ASP A 139 -16.62 -3.83 8.89
N GLU A 140 -16.24 -2.57 8.65
CA GLU A 140 -16.64 -1.42 9.46
C GLU A 140 -17.80 -0.62 8.81
N GLY A 141 -18.13 -0.90 7.54
CA GLY A 141 -19.02 -0.06 6.73
C GLY A 141 -18.49 1.37 6.53
N SER A 142 -17.18 1.59 6.69
CA SER A 142 -16.57 2.92 6.72
C SER A 142 -15.83 3.24 5.42
N LEU A 143 -15.88 4.52 5.02
CA LEU A 143 -15.14 5.05 3.89
C LEU A 143 -14.04 5.98 4.41
N ARG A 144 -12.80 5.75 3.98
CA ARG A 144 -11.63 6.55 4.37
C ARG A 144 -11.00 7.18 3.14
N TRP A 145 -10.63 8.45 3.28
CA TRP A 145 -9.93 9.20 2.25
C TRP A 145 -8.49 9.47 2.69
N SER A 146 -7.56 9.43 1.74
CA SER A 146 -6.16 9.74 2.00
C SER A 146 -5.54 10.46 0.82
N PHE A 147 -4.72 11.45 1.11
CA PHE A 147 -3.90 12.10 0.08
C PHE A 147 -2.64 11.28 -0.16
N LEU A 148 -2.27 11.17 -1.42
CA LEU A 148 -1.10 10.43 -1.88
C LEU A 148 -0.13 11.40 -2.55
N PHE A 149 1.15 11.25 -2.24
CA PHE A 149 2.21 12.08 -2.77
C PHE A 149 3.49 11.25 -2.89
N GLY A 150 4.20 11.40 -3.99
CA GLY A 150 5.47 10.72 -4.25
C GLY A 150 6.31 11.47 -5.29
N ILE A 151 7.61 11.22 -5.28
CA ILE A 151 8.53 11.70 -6.32
C ILE A 151 8.89 10.50 -7.18
N GLY A 152 8.70 10.63 -8.49
CA GLY A 152 8.74 9.52 -9.43
C GLY A 152 10.15 9.13 -9.84
N PHE A 153 10.52 7.90 -9.47
CA PHE A 153 11.36 7.04 -10.33
C PHE A 153 10.67 5.69 -10.63
N SER A 154 9.70 5.28 -9.81
CA SER A 154 8.86 4.09 -10.02
C SER A 154 7.84 4.04 -8.87
N SER A 155 6.73 4.78 -8.98
CA SER A 155 5.77 4.86 -7.87
C SER A 155 4.98 3.54 -7.71
N PHE A 156 5.57 2.57 -7.03
CA PHE A 156 4.83 1.67 -6.14
C PHE A 156 4.72 2.37 -4.79
N TYR A 157 3.49 2.62 -4.36
CA TYR A 157 3.25 3.37 -3.13
C TYR A 157 3.88 2.70 -1.93
N VAL A 158 4.82 3.42 -1.32
CA VAL A 158 5.33 3.14 0.01
C VAL A 158 4.15 3.21 0.97
N ASN A 159 3.69 2.05 1.45
CA ASN A 159 2.91 1.99 2.67
C ASN A 159 3.90 2.22 3.81
N LYS A 160 3.86 3.40 4.44
CA LYS A 160 4.63 3.65 5.65
C LYS A 160 4.02 2.82 6.77
N GLY A 161 4.66 1.71 7.10
CA GLY A 161 4.46 1.07 8.39
C GLY A 161 4.77 2.06 9.53
N PRO A 162 4.26 1.82 10.74
CA PRO A 162 4.47 2.71 11.89
C PRO A 162 5.95 2.93 12.26
N ALA A 163 6.89 2.15 11.71
CA ALA A 163 8.33 2.31 11.91
C ALA A 163 9.08 3.02 10.77
N GLY A 164 8.43 3.81 9.92
CA GLY A 164 9.13 4.83 9.11
C GLY A 164 10.17 4.35 8.08
N GLU A 165 10.34 3.05 7.88
CA GLU A 165 11.27 2.53 6.87
C GLU A 165 10.62 2.60 5.48
N SER A 166 11.20 3.48 4.66
CA SER A 166 10.87 3.62 3.25
C SER A 166 11.70 2.59 2.48
N VAL A 167 11.07 1.56 1.93
CA VAL A 167 11.73 0.71 0.93
C VAL A 167 11.23 1.15 -0.44
N ALA A 168 12.11 1.81 -1.19
CA ALA A 168 11.90 2.19 -2.58
C ALA A 168 12.41 1.06 -3.50
N PHE A 169 11.68 0.76 -4.57
CA PHE A 169 12.14 -0.01 -5.72
C PHE A 169 11.79 0.72 -7.00
#